data_AF-A0A397S888-F1
#
_entry.id   AF-A0A397S888-F1
#
_cell.length_a   1.000
_cell.length_b   1.000
_cell.length_c   1.000
_cell.angle_alpha   90.00
_cell.angle_beta   90.00
_cell.angle_gamma   90.00
#
_symmetry.space_group_name_H-M   'P 1'
#
loop_
_entity.id
_entity.type
_entity.pdbx_description
1 polymer ?
#
loop_
_entity_poly.entity_id
_entity_poly.type
_entity_poly.pdbx_seq_one_letter_code
_entity_poly.pdbx_strand_id
1 'polypeptide(L)'
;MRQHSMMNAPRTTQAQNVLNRIEILKDKVSGLMKNIEANIIEGNMDEGLRNLGKISDALNNIYDMVGDFTFCIDKLEKKVNELEQEIKILKDEVNKMKFFSIYGDWVRTFMNEVIMKLGGGERWRLAKNGLQYLSNNMVLTKEEQKCVEDLKKILEDKDIRMDTKDLKLLQEVRNKSNGMFHKNNQGLKEAEMKLQEPVPKDIMIYKPPLKKALNAIKKWRPL
;
A
#
# COMPACT_ATOMS: atom_id res chain seq x y z
N MET A 1 18.54 18.28 -3.32
CA MET A 1 17.76 18.18 -4.57
C MET A 1 17.93 16.77 -5.12
N ARG A 2 16.89 15.93 -5.10
CA ARG A 2 16.95 14.60 -5.73
C ARG A 2 16.57 14.78 -7.20
N GLN A 3 17.51 14.53 -8.10
CA GLN A 3 17.25 14.38 -9.51
C GLN A 3 16.33 13.17 -9.69
N HIS A 4 15.06 13.41 -10.04
CA HIS A 4 14.22 12.38 -10.64
C HIS A 4 14.76 12.14 -12.04
N SER A 5 15.58 11.09 -12.19
CA SER A 5 15.83 10.49 -13.49
C SER A 5 14.50 9.92 -13.98
N MET A 6 13.80 10.68 -14.83
CA MET A 6 12.76 10.13 -15.69
C MET A 6 13.44 9.08 -16.58
N MET A 7 13.29 7.81 -16.22
CA MET A 7 13.52 6.75 -17.19
C MET A 7 12.56 7.01 -18.34
N ASN A 8 13.08 7.38 -19.50
CA ASN A 8 12.32 7.36 -20.74
C ASN A 8 11.93 5.89 -20.97
N ALA A 9 10.70 5.55 -20.60
CA ALA A 9 10.14 4.24 -20.91
C ALA A 9 10.25 4.04 -22.43
N PRO A 10 10.74 2.87 -22.89
CA PRO A 10 10.79 2.60 -24.32
C PRO A 10 9.40 2.79 -24.91
N ARG A 11 9.27 3.61 -25.96
CA ARG A 11 8.03 3.67 -26.74
C ARG A 11 7.70 2.25 -27.16
N THR A 12 6.51 1.78 -26.85
CA THR A 12 6.07 0.44 -27.26
C THR A 12 6.18 0.36 -28.79
N THR A 13 6.64 -0.79 -29.30
CA THR A 13 6.83 -1.02 -30.75
C THR A 13 5.60 -0.64 -31.57
N GLN A 14 4.42 -0.76 -30.98
CA GLN A 14 3.13 -0.40 -31.56
C GLN A 14 2.94 1.12 -31.76
N ALA A 15 3.29 1.94 -30.77
CA ALA A 15 3.18 3.40 -30.88
C ALA A 15 4.17 3.96 -31.91
N GLN A 16 5.38 3.42 -31.95
CA GLN A 16 6.38 3.82 -32.95
C GLN A 16 5.95 3.40 -34.37
N ASN A 17 5.35 2.22 -34.52
CA ASN A 17 4.87 1.76 -35.82
C ASN A 17 3.81 2.67 -36.42
N VAL A 18 2.89 3.23 -35.64
CA VAL A 18 1.89 4.12 -36.23
C VAL A 18 2.39 5.54 -36.41
N LEU A 19 3.26 6.05 -35.55
CA LEU A 19 3.94 7.32 -35.83
C LEU A 19 4.64 7.27 -37.19
N ASN A 20 5.34 6.17 -37.48
CA ASN A 20 5.96 5.94 -38.78
C ASN A 20 4.92 5.88 -39.93
N ARG A 21 3.75 5.24 -39.73
CA ARG A 21 2.68 5.18 -40.76
C ARG A 21 2.04 6.54 -41.02
N ILE A 22 1.83 7.36 -39.97
CA ILE A 22 1.33 8.73 -40.10
C ILE A 22 2.30 9.58 -40.91
N GLU A 23 3.60 9.45 -40.65
CA GLU A 23 4.65 10.19 -41.37
C GLU A 23 4.69 9.81 -42.86
N ILE A 24 4.61 8.51 -43.18
CA ILE A 24 4.51 8.02 -44.57
C ILE A 24 3.27 8.58 -45.27
N LEU A 25 2.12 8.62 -44.58
CA LEU A 25 0.87 9.14 -45.17
C LEU A 25 0.92 10.65 -45.38
N LYS A 26 1.55 11.39 -44.46
CA LYS A 26 1.77 12.84 -44.60
C LYS A 26 2.59 13.16 -45.86
N ASP A 27 3.67 12.44 -46.09
CA ASP A 27 4.52 12.62 -47.27
C ASP A 27 3.75 12.28 -48.56
N LYS A 28 2.95 11.22 -48.54
CA LYS A 28 2.09 10.82 -49.67
C LYS A 28 1.07 11.91 -50.01
N VAL A 29 0.40 12.50 -49.01
CA VAL A 29 -0.57 13.60 -49.21
C VAL A 29 0.12 14.82 -49.80
N SER A 30 1.30 15.20 -49.28
CA SER A 30 2.06 16.35 -49.79
C SER A 30 2.49 16.18 -51.26
N GLY A 31 2.93 14.97 -51.64
CA GLY A 31 3.26 14.66 -53.04
C GLY A 31 2.05 14.73 -53.98
N LEU A 32 0.90 14.21 -53.54
CA LEU A 32 -0.33 14.26 -54.34
C LEU A 32 -0.84 15.70 -54.54
N MET A 33 -0.72 16.58 -53.54
CA MET A 33 -1.07 18.00 -53.67
C MET A 33 -0.25 18.69 -54.76
N LYS A 34 1.08 18.49 -54.78
CA LYS A 34 1.97 19.05 -55.81
C LYS A 34 1.60 18.56 -57.22
N ASN A 35 1.25 17.28 -57.34
CA ASN A 35 0.79 16.72 -58.61
C ASN A 35 -0.55 17.33 -59.07
N ILE A 36 -1.48 17.63 -58.15
CA ILE A 36 -2.74 18.29 -58.50
C ILE A 36 -2.48 19.70 -59.06
N GLU A 37 -1.62 20.48 -58.41
CA GLU A 37 -1.26 21.82 -58.88
C GLU A 37 -0.68 21.78 -60.30
N ALA A 38 0.25 20.85 -60.57
CA ALA A 38 0.83 20.68 -61.91
C ALA A 38 -0.23 20.31 -62.96
N ASN A 39 -1.11 19.35 -62.65
CA ASN A 39 -2.14 18.90 -63.59
C ASN A 39 -3.21 19.97 -63.87
N ILE A 40 -3.51 20.86 -62.92
CA ILE A 40 -4.39 22.01 -63.15
C ILE A 40 -3.75 22.98 -64.14
N ILE A 41 -2.46 23.26 -63.99
CA ILE A 41 -1.70 24.16 -64.87
C ILE A 41 -1.61 23.59 -66.29
N GLU A 42 -1.42 22.27 -66.41
CA GLU A 42 -1.30 21.55 -67.68
C GLU A 42 -2.66 21.26 -68.37
N GLY A 43 -3.78 21.58 -67.72
CA GLY A 43 -5.13 21.30 -68.24
C GLY A 43 -5.56 19.83 -68.17
N ASN A 44 -4.83 18.99 -67.43
CA ASN A 44 -5.11 17.56 -67.25
C ASN A 44 -6.04 17.31 -66.06
N MET A 45 -7.29 17.78 -66.17
CA MET A 45 -8.28 17.73 -65.07
C MET A 45 -8.58 16.31 -64.56
N ASP A 46 -8.60 15.31 -65.45
CA ASP A 46 -8.92 13.93 -65.06
C ASP A 46 -7.87 13.34 -64.10
N GLU A 47 -6.58 13.66 -64.33
CA GLU A 47 -5.50 13.29 -63.42
C GLU A 47 -5.60 14.02 -62.08
N GLY A 48 -5.94 15.31 -62.13
CA GLY A 48 -6.19 16.13 -60.94
C GLY A 48 -7.31 15.54 -60.06
N LEU A 49 -8.45 15.19 -60.67
CA LEU A 49 -9.57 14.55 -59.99
C LEU A 49 -9.21 13.18 -59.40
N ARG A 50 -8.45 12.36 -60.14
CA ARG A 50 -7.98 11.07 -59.64
C ARG A 50 -7.04 11.22 -58.44
N ASN A 51 -6.17 12.22 -58.44
CA ASN A 51 -5.28 12.49 -57.31
C ASN A 51 -6.05 13.03 -56.10
N LEU A 52 -7.11 13.82 -56.29
CA LEU A 52 -8.04 14.22 -55.22
C LEU A 52 -8.70 12.99 -54.56
N GLY A 53 -9.16 12.02 -55.36
CA GLY A 53 -9.70 10.76 -54.83
C GLY A 53 -8.70 10.02 -53.94
N LYS A 54 -7.44 9.90 -54.38
CA LYS A 54 -6.36 9.28 -53.57
C LYS A 54 -6.06 10.03 -52.27
N ILE A 55 -6.19 11.36 -52.27
CA ILE A 55 -6.05 12.17 -51.05
C ILE A 55 -7.21 11.89 -50.09
N SER A 56 -8.45 11.85 -50.60
CA SER A 56 -9.64 11.52 -49.81
C SER A 56 -9.48 10.16 -49.10
N ASP A 57 -9.06 9.13 -49.84
CA ASP A 57 -8.81 7.80 -49.28
C ASP A 57 -7.70 7.81 -48.22
N ALA A 58 -6.62 8.56 -48.45
CA ALA A 58 -5.54 8.68 -47.48
C ALA A 58 -5.99 9.38 -46.20
N LEU A 59 -6.83 10.42 -46.30
CA LEU A 59 -7.38 11.15 -45.16
C LEU A 59 -8.31 10.27 -44.32
N ASN A 60 -9.19 9.48 -44.96
CA ASN A 60 -10.06 8.54 -44.25
C ASN A 60 -9.24 7.50 -43.48
N ASN A 61 -8.18 6.95 -44.09
CA ASN A 61 -7.28 6.01 -43.41
C ASN A 61 -6.56 6.64 -42.19
N ILE A 62 -6.16 7.92 -42.29
CA ILE A 62 -5.57 8.65 -41.17
C ILE A 62 -6.61 8.81 -40.05
N TYR A 63 -7.84 9.17 -40.40
CA TYR A 63 -8.93 9.37 -39.45
C TYR A 63 -9.22 8.10 -38.64
N ASP A 64 -9.34 6.95 -39.32
CA ASP A 64 -9.56 5.66 -38.66
C ASP A 64 -8.40 5.30 -37.70
N MET A 65 -7.15 5.52 -38.15
CA MET A 65 -5.98 5.32 -37.28
C MET A 65 -6.01 6.22 -36.04
N VAL A 66 -6.40 7.48 -36.17
CA VAL A 66 -6.53 8.40 -35.02
C VAL A 66 -7.64 7.93 -34.07
N GLY A 67 -8.74 7.39 -34.59
CA GLY A 67 -9.78 6.75 -33.79
C GLY A 67 -9.24 5.59 -32.95
N ASP A 68 -8.50 4.68 -33.58
CA ASP A 68 -7.84 3.56 -32.89
C ASP A 68 -6.85 4.03 -31.83
N PHE A 69 -6.09 5.10 -32.11
CA PHE A 69 -5.18 5.72 -31.12
C PHE A 69 -5.91 6.22 -29.90
N THR A 70 -7.00 6.92 -30.11
CA THR A 70 -7.79 7.52 -29.04
C THR A 70 -8.29 6.42 -28.11
N PHE A 71 -8.83 5.34 -28.68
CA PHE A 71 -9.24 4.16 -27.91
C PHE A 71 -8.08 3.52 -27.12
N CYS A 72 -6.90 3.40 -27.74
CA CYS A 72 -5.72 2.88 -27.05
C CYS A 72 -5.27 3.80 -25.89
N ILE A 73 -5.32 5.11 -26.06
CA ILE A 73 -4.98 6.10 -25.03
C ILE A 73 -5.94 5.99 -23.85
N ASP A 74 -7.25 5.96 -24.09
CA ASP A 74 -8.27 5.83 -23.03
C ASP A 74 -8.05 4.56 -22.20
N LYS A 75 -7.73 3.44 -22.87
CA LYS A 75 -7.44 2.16 -22.21
C LYS A 75 -6.16 2.22 -21.38
N LEU A 76 -5.13 2.92 -21.86
CA LEU A 76 -3.89 3.11 -21.13
C LEU A 76 -4.09 4.01 -19.91
N GLU A 77 -4.81 5.12 -20.06
CA GLU A 77 -5.14 6.03 -18.96
C GLU A 77 -5.89 5.31 -17.85
N LYS A 78 -6.90 4.50 -18.21
CA LYS A 78 -7.62 3.67 -17.24
C LYS A 78 -6.68 2.74 -16.46
N LYS A 79 -5.79 2.03 -17.15
CA LYS A 79 -4.82 1.11 -16.52
C LYS A 79 -3.81 1.84 -15.62
N VAL A 80 -3.34 3.02 -16.02
CA VAL A 80 -2.44 3.84 -15.20
C VAL A 80 -3.14 4.26 -13.92
N ASN A 81 -4.38 4.73 -14.00
CA ASN A 81 -5.18 5.11 -12.83
C ASN A 81 -5.43 3.92 -11.88
N GLU A 82 -5.70 2.72 -12.40
CA GLU A 82 -5.82 1.49 -11.62
C GLU A 82 -4.51 1.15 -10.89
N LEU A 83 -3.37 1.21 -11.60
CA LEU A 83 -2.04 0.94 -11.01
C LEU A 83 -1.66 1.96 -9.93
N GLU A 84 -1.98 3.24 -10.12
CA GLU A 84 -1.73 4.27 -9.10
C GLU A 84 -2.50 4.01 -7.80
N GLN A 85 -3.75 3.54 -7.91
CA GLN A 85 -4.56 3.15 -6.76
C GLN A 85 -3.98 1.92 -6.05
N GLU A 86 -3.57 0.89 -6.80
CA GLU A 86 -2.93 -0.31 -6.25
C GLU A 86 -1.61 0.03 -5.53
N ILE A 87 -0.76 0.88 -6.12
CA ILE A 87 0.48 1.34 -5.50
C ILE A 87 0.20 2.06 -4.18
N LYS A 88 -0.83 2.90 -4.13
CA LYS A 88 -1.23 3.60 -2.90
C LYS A 88 -1.65 2.61 -1.80
N ILE A 89 -2.49 1.63 -2.14
CA ILE A 89 -2.93 0.58 -1.21
C ILE A 89 -1.73 -0.22 -0.69
N LEU A 90 -0.85 -0.66 -1.59
CA LEU A 90 0.35 -1.42 -1.22
C LEU A 90 1.28 -0.62 -0.32
N LYS A 91 1.45 0.68 -0.57
CA LYS A 91 2.26 1.57 0.27
C LYS A 91 1.69 1.68 1.68
N ASP A 92 0.38 1.80 1.81
CA ASP A 92 -0.30 1.85 3.11
C ASP A 92 -0.14 0.52 3.86
N GLU A 93 -0.34 -0.62 3.19
CA GLU A 93 -0.15 -1.95 3.79
C GLU A 93 1.31 -2.19 4.22
N VAL A 94 2.30 -1.79 3.41
CA VAL A 94 3.72 -1.88 3.78
C VAL A 94 4.02 -1.02 5.02
N ASN A 95 3.44 0.16 5.14
CA ASN A 95 3.63 1.02 6.31
C ASN A 95 3.02 0.38 7.58
N LYS A 96 1.84 -0.24 7.47
CA LYS A 96 1.24 -1.01 8.57
C LYS A 96 2.11 -2.20 8.96
N MET A 97 2.60 -2.98 8.00
CA MET A 97 3.49 -4.11 8.27
C MET A 97 4.77 -3.68 8.98
N LYS A 98 5.39 -2.57 8.55
CA LYS A 98 6.56 -2.00 9.21
C LYS A 98 6.26 -1.61 10.66
N PHE A 99 5.14 -0.94 10.89
CA PHE A 99 4.69 -0.58 12.23
C PHE A 99 4.55 -1.81 13.13
N PHE A 100 3.81 -2.84 12.70
CA PHE A 100 3.64 -4.05 13.52
C PHE A 100 4.93 -4.82 13.72
N SER A 101 5.84 -4.82 12.74
CA SER A 101 7.15 -5.46 12.89
C SER A 101 8.02 -4.79 13.97
N ILE A 102 8.07 -3.45 13.98
CA ILE A 102 8.83 -2.65 14.96
C ILE A 102 8.40 -2.98 16.40
N TYR A 103 7.10 -3.14 16.63
CA TYR A 103 6.59 -3.35 17.99
C TYR A 103 6.35 -4.81 18.37
N GLY A 104 6.35 -5.74 17.41
CA GLY A 104 6.10 -7.16 17.67
C GLY A 104 7.02 -7.75 18.75
N ASP A 105 8.31 -7.44 18.70
CA ASP A 105 9.30 -7.93 19.66
C ASP A 105 9.15 -7.28 21.05
N TRP A 106 8.80 -5.99 21.08
CA TRP A 106 8.51 -5.28 22.34
C TRP A 106 7.25 -5.81 23.01
N VAL A 107 6.21 -6.06 22.23
CA VAL A 107 5.00 -6.71 22.73
C VAL A 107 5.31 -8.10 23.24
N ARG A 108 6.11 -8.90 22.52
CA ARG A 108 6.53 -10.22 23.00
C ARG A 108 7.26 -10.12 24.35
N THR A 109 8.15 -9.14 24.48
CA THR A 109 8.88 -8.85 25.72
C THR A 109 7.93 -8.51 26.87
N PHE A 110 7.02 -7.56 26.65
CA PHE A 110 5.98 -7.19 27.62
C PHE A 110 5.12 -8.39 28.04
N MET A 111 4.66 -9.19 27.08
CA MET A 111 3.81 -10.35 27.35
C MET A 111 4.54 -11.39 28.20
N ASN A 112 5.83 -11.62 27.94
CA ASN A 112 6.63 -12.55 28.75
C ASN A 112 6.76 -12.07 30.20
N GLU A 113 6.92 -10.77 30.44
CA GLU A 113 6.92 -10.20 31.79
C GLU A 113 5.59 -10.38 32.51
N VAL A 114 4.47 -10.13 31.82
CA VAL A 114 3.13 -10.37 32.37
C VAL A 114 2.95 -11.84 32.74
N ILE A 115 3.37 -12.76 31.88
CA ILE A 115 3.31 -14.22 32.12
C ILE A 115 4.13 -14.59 33.36
N MET A 116 5.35 -14.07 33.49
CA MET A 116 6.21 -14.34 34.64
C MET A 116 5.58 -13.82 35.94
N LYS A 117 5.09 -12.57 35.94
CA LYS A 117 4.46 -11.95 37.12
C LYS A 117 3.16 -12.63 37.54
N LEU A 118 2.43 -13.19 36.58
CA LEU A 118 1.20 -13.94 36.84
C LEU A 118 1.47 -15.33 37.44
N GLY A 119 2.73 -15.81 37.40
CA GLY A 119 3.15 -17.10 37.92
C GLY A 119 3.28 -18.20 36.85
N GLY A 120 3.55 -17.82 35.60
CA GLY A 120 3.92 -18.74 34.52
C GLY A 120 2.82 -18.98 33.48
N GLY A 121 3.17 -19.79 32.48
CA GLY A 121 2.36 -20.01 31.28
C GLY A 121 0.98 -20.61 31.55
N GLU A 122 0.84 -21.46 32.57
CA GLU A 122 -0.43 -22.09 32.91
C GLU A 122 -1.44 -21.09 33.49
N ARG A 123 -0.99 -20.24 34.42
CA ARG A 123 -1.83 -19.17 34.99
C ARG A 123 -2.22 -18.15 33.92
N TRP A 124 -1.31 -17.86 33.00
CA TRP A 124 -1.61 -17.06 31.81
C TRP A 124 -2.67 -17.71 30.92
N ARG A 125 -2.58 -19.02 30.66
CA ARG A 125 -3.56 -19.76 29.86
C ARG A 125 -4.95 -19.67 30.49
N LEU A 126 -5.06 -19.88 31.80
CA LEU A 126 -6.31 -19.76 32.56
C LEU A 126 -6.86 -18.32 32.52
N ALA A 127 -6.03 -17.31 32.74
CA ALA A 127 -6.46 -15.91 32.67
C ALA A 127 -6.93 -15.53 31.26
N LYS A 128 -6.19 -15.91 30.22
CA LYS A 128 -6.52 -15.63 28.82
C LYS A 128 -7.84 -16.29 28.41
N ASN A 129 -8.00 -17.57 28.73
CA ASN A 129 -9.24 -18.30 28.44
C ASN A 129 -10.40 -17.73 29.26
N GLY A 130 -10.18 -17.39 30.53
CA GLY A 130 -11.18 -16.76 31.39
C GLY A 130 -11.69 -15.43 30.82
N LEU A 131 -10.81 -14.58 30.27
CA LEU A 131 -11.24 -13.36 29.57
C LEU A 131 -12.12 -13.66 28.35
N GLN A 132 -11.82 -14.71 27.59
CA GLN A 132 -12.62 -15.15 26.45
C GLN A 132 -13.99 -15.70 26.90
N TYR A 133 -14.02 -16.51 27.95
CA TYR A 133 -15.25 -17.05 28.53
C TYR A 133 -16.16 -15.93 29.04
N LEU A 134 -15.62 -14.93 29.74
CA LEU A 134 -16.40 -13.74 30.14
C LEU A 134 -16.99 -13.00 28.95
N SER A 135 -16.24 -12.87 27.84
CA SER A 135 -16.78 -12.22 26.63
C SER A 135 -17.91 -13.01 25.96
N ASN A 136 -18.01 -14.31 26.24
CA ASN A 136 -19.06 -15.20 25.76
C ASN A 136 -20.15 -15.46 26.83
N ASN A 137 -20.19 -14.67 27.90
CA ASN A 137 -21.13 -14.82 29.03
C ASN A 137 -21.08 -16.19 29.70
N MET A 138 -19.91 -16.85 29.71
CA MET A 138 -19.72 -18.14 30.37
C MET A 138 -19.28 -17.97 31.82
N VAL A 139 -19.68 -18.92 32.68
CA VAL A 139 -19.30 -18.95 34.09
C VAL A 139 -17.86 -19.45 34.22
N LEU A 140 -17.06 -18.75 35.03
CA LEU A 140 -15.68 -19.14 35.31
C LEU A 140 -15.61 -20.11 36.50
N THR A 141 -14.64 -21.01 36.47
CA THR A 141 -14.20 -21.72 37.67
C THR A 141 -13.53 -20.75 38.66
N LYS A 142 -13.42 -21.16 39.92
CA LYS A 142 -12.73 -20.37 40.96
C LYS A 142 -11.28 -20.06 40.59
N GLU A 143 -10.60 -21.00 39.94
CA GLU A 143 -9.20 -20.84 39.55
C GLU A 143 -9.04 -19.88 38.37
N GLU A 144 -9.89 -19.98 37.36
CA GLU A 144 -9.93 -19.03 36.23
C GLU A 144 -10.24 -17.61 36.71
N GLN A 145 -11.23 -17.46 37.59
CA GLN A 145 -11.58 -16.17 38.14
C GLN A 145 -10.41 -15.54 38.90
N LYS A 146 -9.73 -16.32 39.75
CA LYS A 146 -8.52 -15.86 40.44
C LYS A 146 -7.44 -15.41 39.45
N CYS A 147 -7.17 -16.20 38.41
CA CYS A 147 -6.16 -15.84 37.40
C CYS A 147 -6.54 -14.57 36.61
N VAL A 148 -7.82 -14.38 36.28
CA VAL A 148 -8.31 -13.15 35.62
C VAL A 148 -8.16 -11.93 36.52
N GLU A 149 -8.50 -12.05 37.81
CA GLU A 149 -8.34 -10.96 38.78
C GLU A 149 -6.87 -10.62 39.03
N ASP A 150 -6.01 -11.63 39.15
CA ASP A 150 -4.56 -11.44 39.29
C ASP A 150 -3.99 -10.73 38.05
N LEU A 151 -4.42 -11.13 36.84
CA LEU A 151 -4.04 -10.45 35.60
C LEU A 151 -4.51 -8.98 35.59
N LYS A 152 -5.77 -8.70 35.96
CA LYS A 152 -6.28 -7.32 36.01
C LYS A 152 -5.46 -6.46 36.97
N LYS A 153 -5.14 -6.97 38.16
CA LYS A 153 -4.28 -6.27 39.13
C LYS A 153 -2.90 -5.95 38.56
N ILE A 154 -2.30 -6.88 37.82
CA ILE A 154 -1.01 -6.62 37.14
C ILE A 154 -1.16 -5.47 36.14
N LEU A 155 -2.20 -5.48 35.31
CA LEU A 155 -2.41 -4.45 34.26
C LEU A 155 -2.79 -3.07 34.84
N GLU A 156 -3.62 -3.07 35.88
CA GLU A 156 -4.13 -1.86 36.56
C GLU A 156 -3.11 -1.24 37.50
N ASP A 157 -1.96 -1.87 37.71
CA ASP A 157 -0.86 -1.32 38.47
C ASP A 157 -0.62 0.15 38.06
N LYS A 158 -0.41 1.01 39.08
CA LYS A 158 -0.37 2.47 38.93
C LYS A 158 0.65 2.94 37.90
N ASP A 159 1.63 2.08 37.61
CA ASP A 159 2.72 2.34 36.69
C ASP A 159 2.46 1.88 35.25
N ILE A 160 1.50 0.98 35.04
CA ILE A 160 1.13 0.46 33.72
C ILE A 160 -0.15 1.12 33.23
N ARG A 161 -1.17 1.18 34.09
CA ARG A 161 -2.50 1.75 33.80
C ARG A 161 -3.13 1.18 32.52
N MET A 162 -3.02 -0.13 32.33
CA MET A 162 -3.66 -0.85 31.23
C MET A 162 -4.97 -1.49 31.67
N ASP A 163 -5.87 -1.66 30.72
CA ASP A 163 -7.02 -2.54 30.87
C ASP A 163 -6.90 -3.78 29.95
N THR A 164 -7.94 -4.62 29.96
CA THR A 164 -7.98 -5.82 29.12
C THR A 164 -8.17 -5.50 27.63
N LYS A 165 -8.66 -4.31 27.27
CA LYS A 165 -8.79 -3.86 25.86
C LYS A 165 -7.42 -3.48 25.31
N ASP A 166 -6.62 -2.77 26.10
CA ASP A 166 -5.21 -2.48 25.78
C ASP A 166 -4.46 -3.78 25.53
N LEU A 167 -4.60 -4.76 26.43
CA LEU A 167 -3.98 -6.08 26.28
C LEU A 167 -4.40 -6.79 24.98
N LYS A 168 -5.68 -6.71 24.61
CA LYS A 168 -6.19 -7.28 23.35
C LYS A 168 -5.53 -6.63 22.12
N LEU A 169 -5.42 -5.30 22.11
CA LEU A 169 -4.74 -4.57 21.05
C LEU A 169 -3.26 -4.95 20.93
N LEU A 170 -2.56 -5.17 22.04
CA LEU A 170 -1.19 -5.66 22.01
C LEU A 170 -1.10 -7.09 21.44
N GLN A 171 -2.02 -7.98 21.81
CA GLN A 171 -2.07 -9.33 21.21
C GLN A 171 -2.26 -9.27 19.70
N GLU A 172 -3.09 -8.34 19.19
CA GLU A 172 -3.24 -8.12 17.76
C GLU A 172 -1.94 -7.65 17.11
N VAL A 173 -1.20 -6.70 17.72
CA VAL A 173 0.12 -6.27 17.23
C VAL A 173 1.06 -7.46 17.10
N ARG A 174 1.10 -8.33 18.11
CA ARG A 174 1.91 -9.56 18.07
C ARG A 174 1.49 -10.49 16.93
N ASN A 175 0.19 -10.72 16.76
CA ASN A 175 -0.32 -11.64 15.73
C ASN A 175 -0.13 -11.08 14.31
N LYS A 176 -0.21 -9.76 14.14
CA LYS A 176 0.03 -9.07 12.86
C LYS A 176 1.50 -8.82 12.57
N SER A 177 2.38 -8.95 13.56
CA SER A 177 3.83 -8.86 13.34
C SER A 177 4.29 -10.06 12.50
N ASN A 178 4.66 -9.79 11.25
CA ASN A 178 5.07 -10.84 10.33
C ASN A 178 6.49 -11.34 10.66
N GLY A 179 6.58 -12.67 10.82
CA GLY A 179 7.80 -13.48 10.89
C GLY A 179 8.95 -12.99 10.02
N MET A 180 8.65 -12.72 8.75
CA MET A 180 9.64 -12.40 7.73
C MET A 180 10.22 -10.98 7.84
N PHE A 181 9.57 -10.09 8.60
CA PHE A 181 10.05 -8.72 8.81
C PHE A 181 10.70 -8.53 10.18
N HIS A 182 10.88 -9.60 10.97
CA HIS A 182 11.52 -9.57 12.28
C HIS A 182 12.99 -9.14 12.21
N LYS A 183 13.22 -7.84 12.31
CA LYS A 183 14.51 -7.26 12.66
C LYS A 183 14.28 -6.11 13.61
N ASN A 184 14.15 -6.42 14.90
CA ASN A 184 14.13 -5.41 15.93
C ASN A 184 15.47 -5.38 16.68
N ASN A 185 16.49 -4.88 15.99
CA ASN A 185 17.76 -4.54 16.65
C ASN A 185 17.69 -3.16 17.34
N GLN A 186 16.50 -2.54 17.35
CA GLN A 186 16.29 -1.23 17.94
C GLN A 186 16.25 -1.32 19.47
N GLY A 187 16.78 -0.31 20.14
CA GLY A 187 16.68 -0.17 21.60
C GLY A 187 15.33 0.40 22.04
N LEU A 188 15.04 0.32 23.34
CA LEU A 188 13.76 0.79 23.93
C LEU A 188 13.50 2.27 23.63
N LYS A 189 14.53 3.13 23.74
CA LYS A 189 14.45 4.57 23.43
C LYS A 189 14.09 4.84 21.97
N GLU A 190 14.62 4.05 21.05
CA GLU A 190 14.31 4.18 19.62
C GLU A 190 12.85 3.82 19.34
N ALA A 191 12.33 2.78 19.99
CA ALA A 191 10.92 2.41 19.92
C ALA A 191 10.00 3.51 20.47
N GLU A 192 10.37 4.16 21.58
CA GLU A 192 9.62 5.30 22.13
C GLU A 192 9.58 6.49 21.16
N MET A 193 10.71 6.80 20.50
CA MET A 193 10.80 7.86 19.50
C MET A 193 9.92 7.57 18.28
N LYS A 194 10.01 6.36 17.72
CA LYS A 194 9.19 5.95 16.57
C LYS A 194 7.69 5.97 16.86
N LEU A 195 7.29 5.87 18.13
CA LEU A 195 5.87 5.95 18.50
C LEU A 195 5.30 7.37 18.33
N GLN A 196 6.17 8.39 18.27
CA GLN A 196 5.77 9.78 18.00
C GLN A 196 5.55 10.04 16.51
N GLU A 197 6.10 9.23 15.61
CA GLU A 197 5.96 9.41 14.16
C GLU A 197 4.49 9.32 13.72
N PRO A 198 4.06 10.10 12.73
CA PRO A 198 2.70 10.01 12.22
C PRO A 198 2.42 8.61 11.66
N VAL A 199 1.25 8.07 11.97
CA VAL A 199 0.80 6.76 11.48
C VAL A 199 -0.58 6.88 10.83
N PRO A 200 -0.93 5.98 9.91
CA PRO A 200 -2.29 5.85 9.39
C PRO A 200 -3.36 5.80 10.51
N LYS A 201 -4.54 6.35 10.23
CA LYS A 201 -5.63 6.49 11.23
C LYS A 201 -6.06 5.15 11.82
N ASP A 202 -6.08 4.11 11.00
CA ASP A 202 -6.52 2.76 11.36
C ASP A 202 -5.56 2.04 12.34
N ILE A 203 -4.29 2.43 12.38
CA ILE A 203 -3.32 1.87 13.34
C ILE A 203 -3.03 2.80 14.52
N MET A 204 -3.63 3.99 14.55
CA MET A 204 -3.45 4.97 15.63
C MET A 204 -3.92 4.44 16.99
N ILE A 205 -4.93 3.56 16.98
CA ILE A 205 -5.49 2.90 18.18
C ILE A 205 -4.45 2.07 18.95
N TYR A 206 -3.39 1.58 18.28
CA TYR A 206 -2.36 0.77 18.91
C TYR A 206 -1.32 1.61 19.67
N LYS A 207 -1.24 2.93 19.43
CA LYS A 207 -0.22 3.78 20.06
C LYS A 207 -0.34 3.87 21.58
N PRO A 208 -1.52 4.17 22.17
CA PRO A 208 -1.65 4.24 23.62
C PRO A 208 -1.23 2.96 24.36
N PRO A 209 -1.71 1.75 24.00
CA PRO A 209 -1.29 0.53 24.69
C PRO A 209 0.19 0.24 24.48
N LEU A 210 0.76 0.51 23.29
CA LEU A 210 2.20 0.36 23.07
C LEU A 210 3.03 1.27 23.98
N LYS A 211 2.63 2.54 24.15
CA LYS A 211 3.31 3.48 25.06
C LYS A 211 3.32 2.95 26.49
N LYS A 212 2.17 2.45 26.97
CA LYS A 212 2.05 1.85 28.31
C LYS A 212 2.96 0.61 28.44
N ALA A 213 3.03 -0.23 27.40
CA ALA A 213 3.86 -1.44 27.40
C ALA A 213 5.35 -1.11 27.50
N LEU A 214 5.84 -0.16 26.70
CA LEU A 214 7.24 0.27 26.73
C LEU A 214 7.61 0.87 28.09
N ASN A 215 6.72 1.68 28.68
CA ASN A 215 6.91 2.23 30.03
C ASN A 215 6.98 1.13 31.10
N ALA A 216 6.13 0.11 31.01
CA ALA A 216 6.15 -1.02 31.94
C ALA A 216 7.46 -1.81 31.83
N ILE A 217 7.91 -2.12 30.61
CA ILE A 217 9.19 -2.79 30.35
C ILE A 217 10.34 -2.00 30.98
N LYS A 218 10.41 -0.69 30.74
CA LYS A 218 11.45 0.19 31.28
C LYS A 218 11.59 0.10 32.80
N LYS A 219 10.47 -0.07 33.50
CA LYS A 219 10.41 -0.18 34.96
C LYS A 219 10.74 -1.58 35.47
N TRP A 220 10.22 -2.60 34.81
CA TRP A 220 10.44 -3.99 35.22
C TRP A 220 11.86 -4.48 34.89
N ARG A 221 12.46 -3.92 33.85
CA ARG A 221 13.82 -4.19 33.42
C ARG A 221 14.57 -2.86 33.28
N PRO A 222 15.01 -2.25 34.39
CA PRO A 222 15.91 -1.11 34.32
C PRO A 222 17.19 -1.57 33.62
N LEU A 223 17.45 -0.98 32.45
CA LEU A 223 18.70 -1.16 31.68
C LEU A 223 19.85 -0.43 32.36
#